data_AF-A0A090MIL4-F1
#
_entry.id   AF-A0A090MIL4-F1
#
_cell.length_a   1.000
_cell.length_b   1.000
_cell.length_c   1.000
_cell.angle_alpha   90.00
_cell.angle_beta   90.00
_cell.angle_gamma   90.00
#
_symmetry.space_group_name_H-M   'P 1'
#
loop_
_entity.id
_entity.type
_entity.pdbx_description
1 polymer ?
#
loop_
_entity_poly.entity_id
_entity_poly.type
_entity_poly.pdbx_seq_one_letter_code
_entity_poly.pdbx_strand_id
1 'polypeptide(L)' 'MYPASTGRNSAEVLRVIDSLQLGDKKGVVTPIDWQKGDDVIVPPSVSTEDARKKFGDVREVKPYLRFTKA' A
#
# COMPACT_ATOMS: atom_id res chain seq x y z
N MET A 1 -9.05 14.99 15.54
CA MET A 1 -10.33 14.47 16.08
C MET A 1 -11.46 15.04 15.20
N TYR A 2 -12.43 14.23 14.77
CA TYR A 2 -13.56 14.72 13.98
C TYR A 2 -14.56 15.48 14.89
N PRO A 3 -15.12 16.62 14.47
CA PRO A 3 -16.06 17.40 15.28
C PRO A 3 -17.42 16.70 15.39
N ALA A 4 -18.23 17.04 16.41
CA ALA A 4 -19.55 16.43 16.63
C ALA A 4 -20.52 16.62 15.45
N SER A 5 -20.34 17.68 14.66
CA SER A 5 -21.10 17.98 13.44
C SER A 5 -20.68 17.15 12.23
N THR A 6 -19.55 16.44 12.28
CA THR A 6 -19.01 15.66 11.15
C THR A 6 -18.75 14.22 11.58
N GLY A 7 -19.63 13.31 11.16
CA GLY A 7 -19.51 11.88 11.41
C GLY A 7 -18.23 11.28 10.82
N ARG A 8 -17.72 10.23 11.47
CA ARG A 8 -16.57 9.46 10.97
C ARG A 8 -17.00 8.51 9.86
N ASN A 9 -16.08 8.21 8.94
CA ASN A 9 -16.28 7.17 7.95
C ASN A 9 -15.71 5.83 8.48
N SER A 10 -16.58 4.91 8.89
CA SER A 10 -16.16 3.60 9.39
C SER A 10 -15.47 2.73 8.33
N ALA A 11 -15.82 2.89 7.06
CA ALA A 11 -15.15 2.17 5.98
C ALA A 11 -13.69 2.60 5.86
N GLU A 12 -13.39 3.88 6.09
CA GLU A 12 -12.01 4.39 6.09
C GLU A 12 -11.20 3.81 7.25
N VAL A 13 -11.82 3.61 8.42
CA VAL A 13 -11.15 2.97 9.56
C VAL A 13 -10.73 1.53 9.20
N LEU A 14 -11.62 0.75 8.58
CA LEU A 14 -11.29 -0.61 8.13
C LEU A 14 -10.23 -0.61 7.04
N ARG A 15 -10.32 0.29 6.06
CA ARG A 15 -9.35 0.41 4.96
C ARG A 15 -7.94 0.71 5.47
N VAL A 16 -7.82 1.61 6.45
CA VAL A 16 -6.53 1.95 7.07
C VAL A 16 -5.97 0.76 7.86
N ILE A 17 -6.80 0.02 8.58
CA ILE A 17 -6.36 -1.19 9.30
C ILE A 17 -5.85 -2.24 8.31
N ASP A 18 -6.60 -2.51 7.25
CA ASP A 18 -6.18 -3.46 6.20
C ASP A 18 -4.85 -3.05 5.55
N SER A 19 -4.68 -1.75 5.28
CA SER A 19 -3.45 -1.19 4.75
C SER A 19 -2.26 -1.40 5.69
N LEU A 20 -2.43 -1.13 6.99
CA LEU A 20 -1.36 -1.31 7.98
C LEU A 20 -0.97 -2.79 8.13
N GLN A 21 -1.96 -3.68 8.24
CA GLN A 21 -1.73 -5.13 8.34
C GLN A 21 -1.03 -5.68 7.09
N LEU A 22 -1.40 -5.19 5.89
CA LEU A 22 -0.75 -5.56 4.64
C LEU A 22 0.71 -5.11 4.59
N GLY A 23 0.97 -3.87 5.03
CA GLY A 23 2.31 -3.31 5.12
C GLY A 23 3.21 -4.14 6.05
N ASP A 24 2.73 -4.48 7.24
CA ASP A 24 3.49 -5.29 8.20
C ASP A 24 3.73 -6.72 7.69
N LYS A 25 2.74 -7.34 7.06
CA LYS A 25 2.83 -8.74 6.59
C LYS A 25 3.73 -8.91 5.36
N LYS A 26 3.62 -8.00 4.39
CA LYS A 26 4.30 -8.14 3.08
C LYS A 26 5.47 -7.18 2.91
N GLY A 27 5.61 -6.15 3.74
CA GLY A 27 6.63 -5.11 3.59
C GLY A 27 6.38 -4.25 2.35
N VAL A 28 5.13 -3.88 2.10
CA VAL A 28 4.69 -3.03 0.97
C VAL A 28 4.04 -1.76 1.49
N VAL A 29 3.89 -0.75 0.65
CA VAL A 29 3.16 0.48 0.99
C VAL A 29 1.97 0.67 0.06
N THR A 30 0.86 1.18 0.58
CA THR A 30 -0.37 1.38 -0.19
C THR A 30 -0.38 2.77 -0.84
N PRO A 31 -0.80 2.91 -2.11
CA PRO A 31 -0.95 4.21 -2.76
C PRO A 31 -2.13 5.01 -2.20
N ILE A 32 -2.26 6.25 -2.68
CA ILE A 32 -3.44 7.09 -2.40
C ILE A 32 -4.72 6.40 -2.85
N ASP A 33 -5.78 6.53 -2.06
CA ASP A 33 -7.10 5.93 -2.27
C ASP A 33 -7.12 4.40 -2.46
N TRP A 34 -6.04 3.71 -2.05
CA TRP A 34 -5.93 2.26 -2.17
C TRP A 34 -7.10 1.52 -1.54
N GLN A 35 -7.66 0.57 -2.29
CA GLN A 35 -8.63 -0.42 -1.84
C GLN A 35 -8.04 -1.83 -1.88
N LYS A 36 -8.64 -2.73 -1.12
CA LYS A 36 -8.22 -4.13 -1.09
C LYS A 36 -8.33 -4.76 -2.48
N GLY A 37 -7.20 -5.17 -3.04
CA GLY A 37 -7.09 -5.75 -4.38
C GLY A 37 -6.35 -4.85 -5.37
N ASP A 38 -6.17 -3.56 -5.05
CA ASP A 38 -5.38 -2.65 -5.86
C ASP A 38 -3.87 -2.93 -5.71
N ASP A 39 -3.11 -2.47 -6.72
CA ASP A 39 -1.66 -2.54 -6.72
C ASP A 39 -1.05 -1.79 -5.53
N VAL A 40 0.04 -2.33 -5.00
CA VAL A 40 0.82 -1.76 -3.91
C VAL A 40 2.16 -1.27 -4.42
N ILE A 41 2.82 -0.44 -3.63
CA ILE A 41 4.11 0.14 -3.94
C ILE A 41 5.21 -0.60 -3.17
N VAL A 42 6.32 -0.83 -3.83
CA VAL A 42 7.54 -1.39 -3.23
C VAL A 42 8.29 -0.27 -2.49
N PRO A 43 8.62 -0.43 -1.20
CA PRO A 43 9.36 0.57 -0.45
C PRO A 43 10.71 0.89 -1.13
N PRO A 44 11.16 2.16 -1.11
CA PRO A 44 12.44 2.55 -1.73
C PRO A 44 13.65 1.85 -1.11
N SER A 45 13.54 1.35 0.12
CA SER A 45 14.57 0.58 0.82
C SER A 45 14.80 -0.81 0.24
N VAL A 46 13.86 -1.35 -0.54
CA VAL A 46 13.97 -2.68 -1.17
C VAL A 46 14.54 -2.54 -2.57
N SER A 47 15.57 -3.34 -2.89
CA SER A 47 16.17 -3.38 -4.23
C SER A 47 15.16 -3.88 -5.27
N THR A 48 15.29 -3.45 -6.53
CA THR A 48 14.38 -3.91 -7.60
C THR A 48 14.51 -5.42 -7.86
N GLU A 49 15.70 -5.99 -7.63
CA GLU A 49 15.93 -7.44 -7.75
C GLU A 49 15.17 -8.23 -6.69
N ASP A 50 15.25 -7.81 -5.42
CA ASP A 50 14.55 -8.48 -4.33
C ASP A 50 13.02 -8.32 -4.46
N ALA A 51 12.58 -7.16 -4.95
CA ALA A 51 11.18 -6.93 -5.26
C ALA A 51 10.67 -7.88 -6.36
N ARG A 52 11.43 -8.06 -7.45
CA ARG A 52 11.09 -9.02 -8.51
C ARG A 52 11.12 -10.46 -8.03
N LYS A 53 12.03 -10.83 -7.12
CA LYS A 53 12.05 -12.19 -6.53
C LYS A 53 10.83 -12.43 -5.64
N LYS A 54 10.42 -11.42 -4.85
CA LYS A 54 9.35 -11.56 -3.86
C LYS A 54 7.95 -11.42 -4.46
N PHE A 55 7.78 -10.52 -5.42
CA PHE A 55 6.47 -10.17 -5.99
C PHE A 55 6.33 -10.47 -7.48
N GLY A 56 7.42 -10.85 -8.17
CA GLY A 56 7.41 -11.17 -9.59
C GLY A 56 7.39 -9.91 -10.46
N ASP A 57 6.21 -9.53 -10.91
CA ASP A 57 6.04 -8.41 -11.83
C ASP A 57 6.03 -7.07 -11.10
N VAL A 58 7.02 -6.22 -11.42
CA VAL A 58 7.20 -4.91 -10.81
C VAL A 58 7.19 -3.86 -11.92
N ARG A 59 6.14 -3.03 -11.92
CA ARG A 59 5.97 -1.90 -12.84
C ARG A 59 6.71 -0.69 -12.29
N GLU A 60 7.85 -0.37 -12.90
CA GLU A 60 8.66 0.79 -12.54
C GLU A 60 8.20 2.04 -13.32
N VAL A 61 7.67 3.03 -12.61
CA VAL A 61 7.33 4.34 -13.20
C VAL A 61 8.50 5.31 -13.00
N LYS A 62 9.12 5.26 -11.81
CA LYS A 62 10.36 5.96 -11.46
C LYS A 62 11.20 5.06 -10.53
N PRO A 63 12.51 5.31 -10.36
CA PRO A 63 13.36 4.48 -9.49
C PRO A 63 12.83 4.30 -8.05
N TYR A 64 12.13 5.32 -7.53
CA TYR A 64 11.52 5.32 -6.20
C TYR A 64 10.01 5.00 -6.20
N LEU A 65 9.38 4.88 -7.38
CA LEU A 65 7.95 4.63 -7.54
C LEU A 65 7.74 3.38 -8.40
N ARG A 66 7.61 2.25 -7.69
CA ARG A 66 7.51 0.91 -8.27
C ARG A 66 6.24 0.25 -7.75
N PHE A 67 5.38 -0.18 -8.66
CA PHE A 67 4.12 -0.87 -8.34
C PHE A 67 4.27 -2.38 -8.49
N THR A 68 3.56 -3.12 -7.66
CA THR A 68 3.46 -4.57 -7.70
C THR A 68 2.07 -5.01 -7.28
N LYS A 69 1.62 -6.18 -7.71
CA LYS A 69 0.38 -6.77 -7.19
C LYS A 69 0.57 -7.22 -5.73
N ALA A 70 -0.46 -6.97 -4.91
CA ALA A 70 -0.46 -7.22 -3.47
C ALA A 70 -0.30 -8.69 -3.12
#